data_AF-A0A6A3AIK2-F1
#
_entry.id   AF-A0A6A3AIK2-F1
#
_cell.length_a   1.000
_cell.length_b   1.000
_cell.length_c   1.000
_cell.angle_alpha   90.00
_cell.angle_beta   90.00
_cell.angle_gamma   90.00
#
_symmetry.space_group_name_H-M   'P 1'
#
loop_
_entity.id
_entity.type
_entity.pdbx_description
1 polymer ?
#
loop_
_entity_poly.entity_id
_entity_poly.type
_entity_poly.pdbx_seq_one_letter_code
_entity_poly.pdbx_strand_id
1 'polypeptide(L)'
;MSSLFISHTFPSSPIKSSSFLTLSPHPRAFTSFIVMNSSKNNNNLTTPPSQDKNEKVSFAVATGEFFVGIASRLIKSSSNSKDSSSTIPVLSRPRKKISENELGNGGNSGKERIGLVMEDEIEPEVIWEQRVKDIEAEKERRVVTSPGFSFSAAGLLFPYHLGVAQFLIEKGYIKETTPLSGSSAGAIVCAVIASGASMDEALKATKILANDCRLKGTAFRLGAVLRDVLDNFLPHDIHTRSNGRVRVAVTQVLWRPRGLLVDQFDSKEDLINAVITSSFIPGYLAPRPATMFRNRLCIDGGLTLFIPPTSASKTVRVCAFPASLLGLRGIGISPDCNPENRATGRQLFNWALEPADDEILDRLFELGYLDAAVWGEQNPVENVVVERSPLVGNGSAK
;
A
#
# COMPACT_ATOMS: atom_id res chain seq x y z
N MET A 1 0.82 -35.33 54.12
CA MET A 1 1.83 -34.57 54.90
C MET A 1 2.74 -33.86 53.90
N SER A 2 3.05 -32.57 53.97
CA SER A 2 2.39 -31.47 54.70
C SER A 2 2.62 -30.16 53.94
N SER A 3 1.51 -29.47 53.70
CA SER A 3 1.29 -28.04 53.41
C SER A 3 2.37 -27.02 53.78
N LEU A 4 2.41 -25.91 53.02
CA LEU A 4 2.24 -24.56 53.60
C LEU A 4 1.78 -23.54 52.53
N PHE A 5 0.53 -23.09 52.65
CA PHE A 5 0.02 -21.84 52.06
C PHE A 5 0.22 -20.71 53.08
N ILE A 6 0.40 -19.47 52.61
CA ILE A 6 0.15 -18.27 53.43
C ILE A 6 -0.76 -17.33 52.66
N SER A 7 -1.90 -17.00 53.25
CA SER A 7 -2.83 -15.95 52.85
C SER A 7 -2.77 -14.82 53.87
N HIS A 8 -3.04 -13.59 53.43
CA HIS A 8 -3.34 -12.49 54.35
C HIS A 8 -4.53 -11.66 53.85
N THR A 9 -5.51 -11.51 54.75
CA THR A 9 -6.74 -10.72 54.54
C THR A 9 -6.77 -9.52 55.49
N PHE A 10 -7.54 -8.51 55.10
CA PHE A 10 -7.75 -7.23 55.79
C PHE A 10 -8.31 -7.32 57.22
N PRO A 11 -8.26 -6.18 57.94
CA PRO A 11 -9.39 -5.72 58.72
C PRO A 11 -9.88 -4.29 58.36
N SER A 12 -11.14 -4.00 58.68
CA SER A 12 -11.81 -2.68 58.67
C SER A 12 -12.26 -2.34 60.11
N SER A 13 -12.85 -1.20 60.50
CA SER A 13 -13.44 -0.01 59.85
C SER A 13 -13.11 1.23 60.76
N PRO A 14 -13.95 2.27 61.02
CA PRO A 14 -15.02 2.94 60.26
C PRO A 14 -14.96 4.50 60.24
N ILE A 15 -15.67 5.08 59.27
CA ILE A 15 -16.55 6.28 59.31
C ILE A 15 -16.18 7.48 60.21
N LYS A 16 -16.05 8.67 59.59
CA LYS A 16 -16.71 9.91 60.04
C LYS A 16 -17.24 10.72 58.85
N SER A 17 -18.42 11.33 59.03
CA SER A 17 -19.11 12.17 58.06
C SER A 17 -18.97 13.67 58.39
N SER A 18 -19.02 14.51 57.37
CA SER A 18 -19.62 15.85 57.41
C SER A 18 -19.96 16.28 55.98
N SER A 19 -20.84 17.27 55.83
CA SER A 19 -21.79 17.31 54.72
C SER A 19 -22.02 18.70 54.14
N PHE A 20 -22.61 18.72 52.93
CA PHE A 20 -23.16 19.86 52.18
C PHE A 20 -22.15 20.89 51.64
N LEU A 21 -22.14 21.04 50.32
CA LEU A 21 -22.91 22.10 49.67
C LEU A 21 -23.25 21.73 48.21
N THR A 22 -24.43 22.15 47.79
CA THR A 22 -25.06 21.80 46.51
C THR A 22 -24.90 22.92 45.48
N LEU A 23 -24.59 22.58 44.22
CA LEU A 23 -24.93 23.43 43.08
C LEU A 23 -25.31 22.57 41.86
N SER A 24 -26.54 22.77 41.38
CA SER A 24 -27.12 22.07 40.22
C SER A 24 -26.69 22.73 38.90
N PRO A 25 -26.68 21.98 37.77
CA PRO A 25 -26.29 22.52 36.47
C PRO A 25 -27.42 23.30 35.78
N HIS A 26 -27.04 24.22 34.89
CA HIS A 26 -27.95 24.86 33.94
C HIS A 26 -27.56 24.48 32.49
N PRO A 27 -28.46 23.86 31.71
CA PRO A 27 -28.21 23.52 30.31
C PRO A 27 -28.51 24.71 29.38
N ARG A 28 -27.77 24.84 28.27
CA ARG A 28 -28.13 25.74 27.17
C ARG A 28 -28.42 24.98 25.88
N ALA A 29 -29.72 24.86 25.62
CA ALA A 29 -30.39 24.84 24.32
C ALA A 29 -29.67 24.25 23.10
N PHE A 30 -30.10 23.05 22.69
CA PHE A 30 -30.17 22.68 21.28
C PHE A 30 -31.31 23.47 20.61
N THR A 31 -31.05 24.13 19.48
CA THR A 31 -32.10 24.66 18.60
C THR A 31 -32.54 23.60 17.60
N SER A 32 -33.73 23.05 17.82
CA SER A 32 -34.42 22.19 16.85
C SER A 32 -35.13 23.03 15.78
N PHE A 33 -34.90 22.72 14.50
CA PHE A 33 -35.72 23.24 13.42
C PHE A 33 -36.91 22.31 13.18
N ILE A 34 -38.11 22.82 13.48
CA ILE A 34 -39.39 22.21 13.13
C ILE A 34 -39.69 22.54 11.67
N VAL A 35 -40.04 21.54 10.86
CA VAL A 35 -40.77 21.72 9.61
C VAL A 35 -42.08 20.95 9.70
N MET A 36 -43.17 21.60 9.30
CA MET A 36 -44.54 21.15 9.55
C MET A 36 -44.89 19.88 8.78
N ASN A 37 -45.54 18.93 9.46
CA ASN A 37 -46.23 17.82 8.82
C ASN A 37 -47.68 18.23 8.54
N SER A 38 -48.15 18.15 7.29
CA SER A 38 -49.54 18.46 6.91
C SER A 38 -50.23 17.18 6.44
N SER A 39 -51.26 16.76 7.18
CA SER A 39 -51.99 15.53 6.92
C SER A 39 -53.10 15.74 5.87
N LYS A 40 -53.17 14.85 4.88
CA LYS A 40 -54.39 14.55 4.11
C LYS A 40 -54.47 13.05 3.80
N ASN A 41 -55.51 12.40 4.32
CA ASN A 41 -55.92 11.07 3.88
C ASN A 41 -56.52 11.12 2.46
N ASN A 42 -56.30 10.06 1.67
CA ASN A 42 -57.40 9.25 1.11
C ASN A 42 -56.88 7.95 0.48
N ASN A 43 -57.73 6.93 0.50
CA ASN A 43 -57.42 5.57 0.07
C ASN A 43 -57.47 5.42 -1.46
N ASN A 44 -56.58 4.61 -2.05
CA ASN A 44 -56.96 3.39 -2.78
C ASN A 44 -55.77 2.59 -3.35
N LEU A 45 -56.11 1.37 -3.79
CA LEU A 45 -55.27 0.24 -4.16
C LEU A 45 -54.39 0.45 -5.42
N THR A 46 -53.33 -0.38 -5.51
CA THR A 46 -52.66 -0.95 -6.73
C THR A 46 -51.24 -0.45 -7.06
N THR A 47 -50.31 -1.43 -7.13
CA THR A 47 -48.93 -1.41 -7.70
C THR A 47 -47.88 -0.41 -7.14
N PRO A 48 -46.68 -0.88 -6.73
CA PRO A 48 -45.59 0.00 -6.30
C PRO A 48 -44.83 0.60 -7.49
N PRO A 49 -44.48 1.90 -7.46
CA PRO A 49 -43.62 2.51 -8.47
C PRO A 49 -42.15 2.18 -8.26
N SER A 50 -41.38 2.21 -9.35
CA SER A 50 -39.93 2.02 -9.39
C SER A 50 -39.18 2.99 -8.47
N GLN A 51 -38.38 2.46 -7.54
CA GLN A 51 -37.43 3.28 -6.77
C GLN A 51 -36.22 3.64 -7.62
N ASP A 52 -36.26 4.82 -8.22
CA ASP A 52 -35.10 5.48 -8.80
C ASP A 52 -34.19 5.95 -7.65
N LYS A 53 -33.23 5.10 -7.26
CA LYS A 53 -32.27 5.41 -6.19
C LYS A 53 -31.18 6.32 -6.76
N ASN A 54 -31.35 7.63 -6.57
CA ASN A 54 -30.26 8.58 -6.63
C ASN A 54 -29.20 8.23 -5.56
N GLU A 55 -28.25 7.37 -5.92
CA GLU A 55 -27.05 7.10 -5.13
C GLU A 55 -26.28 8.42 -4.96
N LYS A 56 -26.33 9.00 -3.75
CA LYS A 56 -25.43 10.09 -3.37
C LYS A 56 -24.02 9.53 -3.27
N VAL A 57 -23.28 9.56 -4.38
CA VAL A 57 -21.86 9.20 -4.43
C VAL A 57 -21.13 9.98 -3.34
N SER A 58 -20.48 9.26 -2.43
CA SER A 58 -19.71 9.86 -1.34
C SER A 58 -18.61 10.76 -1.91
N PHE A 59 -18.35 11.90 -1.26
CA PHE A 59 -17.26 12.80 -1.65
C PHE A 59 -15.89 12.08 -1.67
N ALA A 60 -15.71 11.08 -0.80
CA ALA A 60 -14.55 10.20 -0.80
C ALA A 60 -14.46 9.35 -2.07
N VAL A 61 -15.59 8.77 -2.52
CA VAL A 61 -15.66 7.99 -3.78
C VAL A 61 -15.39 8.88 -4.98
N ALA A 62 -16.03 10.06 -5.08
CA ALA A 62 -15.79 11.00 -6.17
C ALA A 62 -14.33 11.51 -6.23
N THR A 63 -13.69 11.70 -5.06
CA THR A 63 -12.28 12.10 -4.97
C THR A 63 -11.35 10.94 -5.33
N GLY A 64 -11.64 9.72 -4.86
CA GLY A 64 -10.89 8.51 -5.19
C GLY A 64 -10.97 8.15 -6.68
N GLU A 65 -12.17 8.18 -7.27
CA GLU A 65 -12.37 8.02 -8.72
C GLU A 65 -11.61 9.09 -9.53
N PHE A 66 -11.52 10.32 -9.02
CA PHE A 66 -10.72 11.37 -9.65
C PHE A 66 -9.21 11.09 -9.59
N PHE A 67 -8.67 10.64 -8.44
CA PHE A 67 -7.25 10.27 -8.32
C PHE A 67 -6.88 9.01 -9.10
N VAL A 68 -7.71 7.97 -9.08
CA VAL A 68 -7.54 6.77 -9.92
C VAL A 68 -7.71 7.13 -11.39
N GLY A 69 -8.66 8.00 -11.74
CA GLY A 69 -8.83 8.55 -13.08
C GLY A 69 -7.63 9.36 -13.55
N ILE A 70 -6.94 10.08 -12.66
CA ILE A 70 -5.67 10.75 -12.94
C ILE A 70 -4.56 9.72 -13.13
N ALA A 71 -4.40 8.73 -12.23
CA ALA A 71 -3.38 7.68 -12.37
C ALA A 71 -3.55 6.92 -13.70
N SER A 72 -4.75 6.44 -13.99
CA SER A 72 -5.11 5.82 -15.28
C SER A 72 -4.93 6.76 -16.48
N ARG A 73 -5.12 8.08 -16.34
CA ARG A 73 -4.83 9.05 -17.42
C ARG A 73 -3.34 9.33 -17.60
N LEU A 74 -2.53 9.32 -16.54
CA LEU A 74 -1.08 9.41 -16.63
C LEU A 74 -0.51 8.16 -17.32
N ILE A 75 -0.95 6.98 -16.89
CA ILE A 75 -0.65 5.67 -17.51
C ILE A 75 -1.10 5.64 -18.98
N LYS A 76 -2.32 6.10 -19.29
CA LYS A 76 -2.85 6.11 -20.66
C LYS A 76 -2.26 7.20 -21.55
N SER A 77 -1.86 8.35 -21.01
CA SER A 77 -1.12 9.40 -21.73
C SER A 77 0.18 8.83 -22.29
N SER A 78 0.89 8.02 -21.50
CA SER A 78 2.10 7.32 -21.92
C SER A 78 1.87 6.31 -23.06
N SER A 79 0.68 5.69 -23.11
CA SER A 79 0.33 4.78 -24.21
C SER A 79 0.00 5.48 -25.54
N ASN A 80 -0.40 6.76 -25.51
CA ASN A 80 -0.87 7.52 -26.68
C ASN A 80 0.22 8.41 -27.32
N SER A 81 1.45 8.42 -26.81
CA SER A 81 2.57 9.22 -27.34
C SER A 81 3.23 8.63 -28.60
N LYS A 82 2.65 7.58 -29.19
CA LYS A 82 3.10 6.94 -30.45
C LYS A 82 2.10 7.13 -31.59
N ASP A 83 2.05 8.34 -32.13
CA ASP A 83 1.93 8.57 -33.58
C ASP A 83 2.14 10.07 -33.93
N SER A 84 3.39 10.44 -34.19
CA SER A 84 3.71 11.48 -35.18
C SER A 84 5.14 11.29 -35.68
N SER A 85 5.29 11.09 -36.98
CA SER A 85 6.59 10.96 -37.63
C SER A 85 7.22 12.34 -37.84
N SER A 86 8.34 12.60 -37.17
CA SER A 86 9.30 13.62 -37.64
C SER A 86 10.73 13.21 -37.31
N THR A 87 11.57 13.19 -38.36
CA THR A 87 12.91 12.62 -38.34
C THR A 87 13.93 13.64 -37.86
N ILE A 88 14.52 13.44 -36.67
CA ILE A 88 15.71 14.17 -36.18
C ILE A 88 16.68 13.14 -35.56
N PRO A 89 18.01 13.27 -35.75
CA PRO A 89 18.86 12.08 -35.89
C PRO A 89 19.31 11.44 -34.58
N VAL A 90 19.59 10.14 -34.68
CA VAL A 90 20.27 9.33 -33.66
C VAL A 90 21.64 9.94 -33.34
N LEU A 91 21.81 10.43 -32.11
CA LEU A 91 23.12 10.70 -31.53
C LEU A 91 23.40 9.70 -30.42
N SER A 92 24.00 8.57 -30.79
CA SER A 92 24.56 7.61 -29.84
C SER A 92 25.65 8.30 -29.01
N ARG A 93 25.40 8.48 -27.70
CA ARG A 93 26.41 8.95 -26.74
C ARG A 93 26.62 7.91 -25.64
N PRO A 94 27.88 7.66 -25.23
CA PRO A 94 28.22 6.50 -24.42
C PRO A 94 27.85 6.66 -22.95
N ARG A 95 27.65 5.50 -22.31
CA ARG A 95 27.43 5.27 -20.87
C ARG A 95 28.55 5.92 -20.03
N LYS A 96 28.35 7.18 -19.60
CA LYS A 96 29.38 7.94 -18.89
C LYS A 96 29.41 7.57 -17.40
N LYS A 97 30.37 6.74 -16.99
CA LYS A 97 30.84 6.72 -15.60
C LYS A 97 31.33 8.13 -15.26
N ILE A 98 30.73 8.78 -14.28
CA ILE A 98 31.27 10.02 -13.71
C ILE A 98 32.45 9.63 -12.81
N SER A 99 33.63 10.14 -13.13
CA SER A 99 34.84 9.98 -12.32
C SER A 99 34.83 10.95 -11.14
N GLU A 100 35.35 10.50 -10.00
CA GLU A 100 35.64 11.36 -8.86
C GLU A 100 36.77 12.31 -9.20
N ASN A 101 36.42 13.58 -9.50
CA ASN A 101 37.18 14.81 -9.26
C ASN A 101 36.66 15.91 -10.19
N GLU A 102 35.63 16.66 -9.76
CA GLU A 102 35.37 18.07 -10.10
C GLU A 102 34.02 18.52 -9.51
N LEU A 103 34.04 19.07 -8.29
CA LEU A 103 33.49 20.41 -7.98
C LEU A 103 33.76 20.76 -6.51
N GLY A 104 34.38 21.91 -6.29
CA GLY A 104 34.77 22.36 -4.96
C GLY A 104 33.67 23.10 -4.19
N ASN A 105 33.70 22.90 -2.87
CA ASN A 105 33.38 23.87 -1.81
C ASN A 105 32.10 24.73 -1.92
N GLY A 106 31.06 24.38 -1.16
CA GLY A 106 29.89 25.23 -0.98
C GLY A 106 28.81 24.69 -0.04
N GLY A 107 28.84 25.12 1.23
CA GLY A 107 27.68 25.11 2.14
C GLY A 107 27.30 23.77 2.78
N ASN A 108 27.61 23.62 4.07
CA ASN A 108 27.16 22.49 4.90
C ASN A 108 25.64 22.57 5.19
N SER A 109 24.83 22.07 4.25
CA SER A 109 23.43 21.70 4.49
C SER A 109 23.22 20.27 4.01
N GLY A 110 22.64 19.42 4.85
CA GLY A 110 22.51 17.97 4.63
C GLY A 110 21.50 17.59 3.54
N LYS A 111 21.72 18.05 2.29
CA LYS A 111 20.94 17.62 1.13
C LYS A 111 21.29 16.17 0.80
N GLU A 112 20.38 15.25 1.09
CA GLU A 112 20.45 13.86 0.63
C GLU A 112 20.73 13.82 -0.88
N ARG A 113 21.84 13.20 -1.28
CA ARG A 113 22.23 13.09 -2.69
C ARG A 113 21.44 11.96 -3.36
N ILE A 114 20.77 12.27 -4.46
CA ILE A 114 20.20 11.28 -5.39
C ILE A 114 21.35 10.60 -6.12
N GLY A 115 21.37 9.27 -6.16
CA GLY A 115 22.49 8.50 -6.70
C GLY A 115 22.21 7.83 -8.05
N LEU A 116 20.96 7.44 -8.30
CA LEU A 116 20.52 6.88 -9.57
C LEU A 116 19.14 7.44 -9.93
N VAL A 117 18.97 7.63 -11.23
CA VAL A 117 17.71 7.85 -11.92
C VAL A 117 17.56 6.69 -12.90
N MET A 118 16.43 6.01 -12.88
CA MET A 118 16.16 4.88 -13.79
C MET A 118 14.79 5.06 -14.44
N GLU A 119 14.62 4.42 -15.59
CA GLU A 119 13.39 4.33 -16.38
C GLU A 119 12.81 2.91 -16.23
N ASP A 120 11.49 2.75 -16.26
CA ASP A 120 10.87 1.42 -16.33
C ASP A 120 11.04 0.81 -17.72
N GLU A 121 11.57 -0.41 -17.82
CA GLU A 121 11.70 -1.12 -19.10
C GLU A 121 10.35 -1.42 -19.76
N ILE A 122 9.26 -1.44 -18.98
CA ILE A 122 7.88 -1.69 -19.44
C ILE A 122 7.14 -0.36 -19.66
N GLU A 123 7.42 0.67 -18.86
CA GLU A 123 6.77 1.99 -18.85
C GLU A 123 7.80 3.14 -18.86
N PRO A 124 8.53 3.38 -19.97
CA PRO A 124 9.73 4.21 -20.00
C PRO A 124 9.52 5.72 -19.73
N GLU A 125 8.28 6.19 -19.62
CA GLU A 125 7.98 7.55 -19.15
C GLU A 125 8.04 7.68 -17.60
N VAL A 126 8.09 6.55 -16.88
CA VAL A 126 8.18 6.51 -15.42
C VAL A 126 9.64 6.63 -15.00
N ILE A 127 9.95 7.74 -14.34
CA ILE A 127 11.28 8.08 -13.84
C ILE A 127 11.27 8.11 -12.31
N TRP A 128 12.12 7.31 -11.65
CA TRP A 128 12.27 7.32 -10.19
C TRP A 128 13.69 7.63 -9.73
N GLU A 129 13.78 8.11 -8.49
CA GLU A 129 15.04 8.47 -7.81
C GLU A 129 15.31 7.54 -6.62
N GLN A 130 16.56 7.06 -6.50
CA GLN A 130 17.06 6.30 -5.35
C GLN A 130 18.26 7.05 -4.74
N ARG A 131 18.39 7.06 -3.40
CA ARG A 131 19.48 7.81 -2.72
C ARG A 131 20.81 7.06 -2.88
N VAL A 132 21.94 7.78 -2.87
CA VAL A 132 23.28 7.16 -2.96
C VAL A 132 23.47 6.04 -1.94
N LYS A 133 23.11 6.28 -0.68
CA LYS A 133 23.22 5.29 0.42
C LYS A 133 22.41 4.01 0.22
N ASP A 134 21.24 4.13 -0.43
CA ASP A 134 20.33 3.01 -0.69
C ASP A 134 20.94 2.10 -1.77
N ILE A 135 21.53 2.70 -2.81
CA ILE A 135 22.26 2.05 -3.91
C ILE A 135 23.54 1.37 -3.42
N GLU A 136 24.24 1.98 -2.47
CA GLU A 136 25.43 1.41 -1.84
C GLU A 136 25.07 0.17 -1.01
N ALA A 137 24.05 0.27 -0.16
CA ALA A 137 23.51 -0.87 0.59
C ALA A 137 23.01 -2.01 -0.31
N GLU A 138 22.44 -1.68 -1.48
CA GLU A 138 22.03 -2.67 -2.49
C GLU A 138 23.24 -3.38 -3.16
N LYS A 139 24.36 -2.69 -3.37
CA LYS A 139 25.60 -3.30 -3.91
C LYS A 139 26.30 -4.20 -2.90
N GLU A 140 26.16 -3.93 -1.60
CA GLU A 140 26.77 -4.73 -0.53
C GLU A 140 26.04 -6.07 -0.29
N ARG A 141 24.81 -6.21 -0.81
CA ARG A 141 24.03 -7.47 -0.76
C ARG A 141 24.65 -8.56 -1.64
N ARG A 142 25.00 -9.68 -1.00
CA ARG A 142 25.68 -10.82 -1.64
C ARG A 142 24.74 -11.86 -2.28
N VAL A 143 23.47 -11.92 -1.87
CA VAL A 143 22.50 -12.89 -2.39
C VAL A 143 21.15 -12.20 -2.57
N VAL A 144 20.63 -12.25 -3.79
CA VAL A 144 19.29 -11.77 -4.17
C VAL A 144 18.73 -12.80 -5.15
N THR A 145 17.56 -13.37 -4.85
CA THR A 145 16.87 -14.28 -5.78
C THR A 145 16.18 -13.49 -6.89
N SER A 146 16.03 -14.13 -8.04
CA SER A 146 15.30 -13.59 -9.18
C SER A 146 14.21 -14.60 -9.58
N PRO A 147 12.99 -14.17 -9.93
CA PRO A 147 12.50 -12.78 -9.93
C PRO A 147 12.21 -12.25 -8.51
N GLY A 148 12.10 -10.92 -8.40
CA GLY A 148 11.40 -10.27 -7.30
C GLY A 148 9.90 -10.13 -7.60
N PHE A 149 9.10 -9.81 -6.60
CA PHE A 149 7.65 -9.62 -6.73
C PHE A 149 7.24 -8.18 -6.40
N SER A 150 6.44 -7.58 -7.27
CA SER A 150 5.92 -6.22 -7.09
C SER A 150 4.40 -6.22 -6.96
N PHE A 151 3.89 -5.53 -5.94
CA PHE A 151 2.47 -5.45 -5.61
C PHE A 151 1.91 -4.05 -5.87
N SER A 152 0.78 -3.99 -6.58
CA SER A 152 0.11 -2.75 -6.98
C SER A 152 -0.45 -1.93 -5.82
N ALA A 153 -0.68 -0.64 -6.07
CA ALA A 153 -1.65 0.12 -5.29
C ALA A 153 -3.07 -0.42 -5.52
N ALA A 154 -3.78 -0.72 -4.42
CA ALA A 154 -5.08 -1.41 -4.47
C ALA A 154 -6.14 -0.88 -3.48
N GLY A 155 -5.80 0.12 -2.66
CA GLY A 155 -6.67 0.59 -1.58
C GLY A 155 -7.08 -0.54 -0.63
N LEU A 156 -8.37 -0.64 -0.32
CA LEU A 156 -8.92 -1.68 0.57
C LEU A 156 -9.08 -3.07 -0.08
N LEU A 157 -8.72 -3.25 -1.37
CA LEU A 157 -8.60 -4.57 -2.01
C LEU A 157 -7.37 -5.39 -1.54
N PHE A 158 -6.65 -4.90 -0.54
CA PHE A 158 -5.51 -5.55 0.13
C PHE A 158 -5.63 -7.07 0.35
N PRO A 159 -6.78 -7.66 0.74
CA PRO A 159 -6.94 -9.12 0.87
C PRO A 159 -6.55 -9.92 -0.38
N TYR A 160 -6.76 -9.36 -1.59
CA TYR A 160 -6.35 -10.01 -2.83
C TYR A 160 -4.83 -10.22 -2.88
N HIS A 161 -4.05 -9.21 -2.52
CA HIS A 161 -2.60 -9.31 -2.49
C HIS A 161 -2.10 -10.24 -1.38
N LEU A 162 -2.83 -10.36 -0.26
CA LEU A 162 -2.56 -11.38 0.76
C LEU A 162 -2.73 -12.80 0.21
N GLY A 163 -3.82 -13.08 -0.51
CA GLY A 163 -4.06 -14.38 -1.14
C GLY A 163 -2.97 -14.76 -2.14
N VAL A 164 -2.56 -13.81 -2.99
CA VAL A 164 -1.43 -13.99 -3.92
C VAL A 164 -0.14 -14.28 -3.14
N ALA A 165 0.15 -13.51 -2.09
CA ALA A 165 1.35 -13.71 -1.27
C ALA A 165 1.38 -15.08 -0.57
N GLN A 166 0.23 -15.56 -0.07
CA GLN A 166 0.09 -16.86 0.57
C GLN A 166 0.52 -17.99 -0.39
N PHE A 167 -0.05 -18.03 -1.60
CA PHE A 167 0.33 -19.02 -2.62
C PHE A 167 1.83 -18.94 -2.97
N LEU A 168 2.33 -17.73 -3.20
CA LEU A 168 3.72 -17.52 -3.61
C LEU A 168 4.74 -17.93 -2.53
N ILE A 169 4.40 -17.78 -1.25
CA ILE A 169 5.20 -18.27 -0.12
C ILE A 169 5.10 -19.79 -0.02
N GLU A 170 3.89 -20.36 -0.02
CA GLU A 170 3.65 -21.81 0.09
C GLU A 170 4.36 -22.62 -1.00
N LYS A 171 4.41 -22.10 -2.23
CA LYS A 171 5.08 -22.76 -3.36
C LYS A 171 6.57 -22.37 -3.52
N GLY A 172 7.12 -21.57 -2.62
CA GLY A 172 8.55 -21.24 -2.60
C GLY A 172 9.03 -20.21 -3.62
N TYR A 173 8.12 -19.47 -4.27
CA TYR A 173 8.46 -18.33 -5.13
C TYR A 173 8.99 -17.14 -4.32
N ILE A 174 8.38 -16.88 -3.16
CA ILE A 174 8.83 -15.86 -2.22
C ILE A 174 9.58 -16.53 -1.06
N LYS A 175 10.88 -16.23 -0.97
CA LYS A 175 11.81 -16.65 0.08
C LYS A 175 12.31 -15.41 0.85
N GLU A 176 13.07 -15.62 1.93
CA GLU A 176 13.69 -14.53 2.71
C GLU A 176 14.60 -13.61 1.88
N THR A 177 15.22 -14.15 0.84
CA THR A 177 16.12 -13.46 -0.10
C THR A 177 15.40 -12.83 -1.31
N THR A 178 14.09 -13.04 -1.45
CA THR A 178 13.30 -12.51 -2.58
C THR A 178 13.03 -11.01 -2.39
N PRO A 179 13.41 -10.16 -3.37
CA PRO A 179 13.03 -8.76 -3.40
C PRO A 179 11.53 -8.57 -3.53
N LEU A 180 11.03 -7.60 -2.78
CA LEU A 180 9.64 -7.19 -2.77
C LEU A 180 9.59 -5.70 -3.06
N SER A 181 8.63 -5.26 -3.84
CA SER A 181 8.30 -3.84 -4.00
C SER A 181 6.80 -3.63 -3.93
N GLY A 182 6.38 -2.49 -3.40
CA GLY A 182 4.97 -2.23 -3.17
C GLY A 182 4.66 -0.75 -3.14
N SER A 183 3.43 -0.43 -3.55
CA SER A 183 2.86 0.91 -3.52
C SER A 183 1.52 0.84 -2.81
N SER A 184 1.23 1.77 -1.90
CA SER A 184 -0.02 1.80 -1.13
C SER A 184 -0.32 0.44 -0.48
N ALA A 185 -1.47 -0.18 -0.78
CA ALA A 185 -1.81 -1.55 -0.34
C ALA A 185 -0.70 -2.61 -0.59
N GLY A 186 0.00 -2.55 -1.72
CA GLY A 186 1.11 -3.46 -2.03
C GLY A 186 2.28 -3.27 -1.07
N ALA A 187 2.57 -2.04 -0.63
CA ALA A 187 3.63 -1.77 0.36
C ALA A 187 3.29 -2.39 1.72
N ILE A 188 2.01 -2.39 2.10
CA ILE A 188 1.52 -3.07 3.31
C ILE A 188 1.78 -4.58 3.20
N VAL A 189 1.47 -5.21 2.06
CA VAL A 189 1.73 -6.66 1.88
C VAL A 189 3.21 -6.96 1.94
N CYS A 190 4.08 -6.15 1.33
CA CYS A 190 5.52 -6.35 1.43
C CYS A 190 6.03 -6.28 2.89
N ALA A 191 5.48 -5.39 3.72
CA ALA A 191 5.79 -5.33 5.15
C ALA A 191 5.26 -6.56 5.90
N VAL A 192 4.05 -7.05 5.60
CA VAL A 192 3.49 -8.28 6.18
C VAL A 192 4.37 -9.50 5.83
N ILE A 193 4.76 -9.67 4.55
CA ILE A 193 5.66 -10.75 4.12
C ILE A 193 7.03 -10.65 4.82
N ALA A 194 7.58 -9.44 4.96
CA ALA A 194 8.84 -9.24 5.67
C ALA A 194 8.74 -9.49 7.19
N SER A 195 7.54 -9.37 7.77
CA SER A 195 7.30 -9.67 9.18
C SER A 195 7.39 -11.17 9.50
N GLY A 196 7.06 -12.03 8.54
CA GLY A 196 6.94 -13.48 8.74
C GLY A 196 5.63 -13.92 9.40
N ALA A 197 4.67 -13.01 9.63
CA ALA A 197 3.30 -13.37 10.01
C ALA A 197 2.57 -14.11 8.87
N SER A 198 1.55 -14.90 9.21
CA SER A 198 0.72 -15.57 8.19
C SER A 198 -0.19 -14.56 7.47
N MET A 199 -0.55 -14.85 6.21
CA MET A 199 -1.48 -13.98 5.48
C MET A 199 -2.90 -14.05 6.07
N ASP A 200 -3.28 -15.16 6.73
CA ASP A 200 -4.53 -15.30 7.49
C ASP A 200 -4.61 -14.37 8.71
N GLU A 201 -3.50 -14.18 9.43
CA GLU A 201 -3.43 -13.22 10.55
C GLU A 201 -3.55 -11.78 10.02
N ALA A 202 -2.92 -11.48 8.89
CA ALA A 202 -3.05 -10.18 8.23
C ALA A 202 -4.48 -9.95 7.68
N LEU A 203 -5.16 -10.99 7.21
CA LEU A 203 -6.57 -10.91 6.79
C LEU A 203 -7.48 -10.59 7.99
N LYS A 204 -7.27 -11.24 9.14
CA LYS A 204 -7.98 -10.93 10.40
C LYS A 204 -7.73 -9.48 10.84
N ALA A 205 -6.49 -9.01 10.79
CA ALA A 205 -6.16 -7.60 11.07
C ALA A 205 -6.85 -6.64 10.09
N THR A 206 -6.99 -7.02 8.82
CA THR A 206 -7.73 -6.25 7.80
C THR A 206 -9.22 -6.17 8.13
N LYS A 207 -9.85 -7.27 8.55
CA LYS A 207 -11.25 -7.28 8.97
C LYS A 207 -11.50 -6.37 10.18
N ILE A 208 -10.56 -6.31 11.14
CA ILE A 208 -10.63 -5.38 12.27
C ILE A 208 -10.62 -3.92 11.77
N LEU A 209 -9.70 -3.57 10.86
CA LEU A 209 -9.62 -2.24 10.23
C LEU A 209 -10.89 -1.91 9.44
N ALA A 210 -11.36 -2.84 8.61
CA ALA A 210 -12.55 -2.70 7.78
C ALA A 210 -13.80 -2.49 8.64
N ASN A 211 -13.95 -3.25 9.73
CA ASN A 211 -15.05 -3.12 10.67
C ASN A 211 -15.07 -1.75 11.36
N ASP A 212 -13.93 -1.21 11.80
CA ASP A 212 -13.88 0.15 12.35
C ASP A 212 -14.30 1.20 11.31
N CYS A 213 -13.83 1.05 10.06
CA CYS A 213 -14.17 1.94 8.96
C CYS A 213 -15.67 1.86 8.58
N ARG A 214 -16.27 0.66 8.54
CA ARG A 214 -17.72 0.48 8.31
C ARG A 214 -18.56 1.12 9.43
N LEU A 215 -18.15 0.96 10.69
CA LEU A 215 -18.91 1.43 11.85
C LEU A 215 -18.78 2.95 12.11
N LYS A 216 -17.63 3.55 11.80
CA LYS A 216 -17.28 4.92 12.21
C LYS A 216 -16.85 5.83 11.04
N GLY A 217 -16.92 5.33 9.81
CA GLY A 217 -16.56 6.04 8.58
C GLY A 217 -15.05 6.01 8.28
N THR A 218 -14.74 5.92 6.99
CA THR A 218 -13.38 5.80 6.44
C THR A 218 -12.67 7.16 6.34
N ALA A 219 -13.39 8.19 5.86
CA ALA A 219 -12.85 9.51 5.53
C ALA A 219 -12.12 10.17 6.71
N PHE A 220 -10.90 10.64 6.46
CA PHE A 220 -10.02 11.32 7.43
C PHE A 220 -9.57 10.50 8.65
N ARG A 221 -10.04 9.24 8.78
CA ARG A 221 -9.74 8.34 9.90
C ARG A 221 -8.86 7.18 9.49
N LEU A 222 -9.00 6.69 8.25
CA LEU A 222 -8.30 5.51 7.74
C LEU A 222 -6.79 5.54 7.99
N GLY A 223 -6.12 6.68 7.80
CA GLY A 223 -4.67 6.79 8.04
C GLY A 223 -4.24 6.62 9.50
N ALA A 224 -5.10 6.94 10.46
CA ALA A 224 -4.84 6.71 11.89
C ALA A 224 -5.12 5.25 12.27
N VAL A 225 -6.28 4.72 11.87
CA VAL A 225 -6.66 3.32 12.11
C VAL A 225 -5.64 2.36 11.50
N LEU A 226 -5.17 2.64 10.27
CA LEU A 226 -4.14 1.85 9.62
C LEU A 226 -2.80 1.91 10.38
N ARG A 227 -2.40 3.07 10.90
CA ARG A 227 -1.18 3.20 11.71
C ARG A 227 -1.28 2.34 12.97
N ASP A 228 -2.38 2.44 13.70
CA ASP A 228 -2.59 1.70 14.94
C ASP A 228 -2.59 0.19 14.69
N VAL A 229 -3.22 -0.27 13.60
CA VAL A 229 -3.19 -1.69 13.20
C VAL A 229 -1.78 -2.13 12.81
N LEU A 230 -1.03 -1.34 12.03
CA LEU A 230 0.35 -1.67 11.65
C LEU A 230 1.30 -1.70 12.84
N ASP A 231 1.18 -0.79 13.80
CA ASP A 231 2.02 -0.80 15.00
C ASP A 231 1.68 -1.98 15.92
N ASN A 232 0.41 -2.34 16.09
CA ASN A 232 0.06 -3.53 16.88
C ASN A 232 0.43 -4.85 16.18
N PHE A 233 0.40 -4.90 14.84
CA PHE A 233 0.63 -6.14 14.07
C PHE A 233 2.11 -6.41 13.78
N LEU A 234 2.91 -5.39 13.44
CA LEU A 234 4.30 -5.58 12.99
C LEU A 234 5.28 -5.73 14.17
N PRO A 235 6.25 -6.65 14.10
CA PRO A 235 7.25 -6.85 15.15
C PRO A 235 8.24 -5.67 15.24
N HIS A 236 8.92 -5.51 16.37
CA HIS A 236 9.84 -4.38 16.61
C HIS A 236 11.02 -4.31 15.63
N ASP A 237 11.51 -5.45 15.16
CA ASP A 237 12.64 -5.60 14.23
C ASP A 237 12.23 -5.54 12.74
N ILE A 238 10.96 -5.23 12.44
CA ILE A 238 10.43 -5.25 11.06
C ILE A 238 11.26 -4.42 10.07
N HIS A 239 11.74 -3.25 10.50
CA HIS A 239 12.59 -2.38 9.70
C HIS A 239 13.87 -3.09 9.23
N THR A 240 14.55 -3.82 10.12
CA THR A 240 15.71 -4.64 9.79
C THR A 240 15.37 -5.78 8.82
N ARG A 241 14.21 -6.42 8.98
CA ARG A 241 13.73 -7.48 8.05
C ARG A 241 13.37 -6.92 6.67
N SER A 242 12.93 -5.67 6.61
CA SER A 242 12.56 -4.96 5.39
C SER A 242 13.75 -4.32 4.67
N ASN A 243 14.80 -3.91 5.39
CA ASN A 243 15.91 -3.09 4.85
C ASN A 243 16.55 -3.71 3.60
N GLY A 244 16.45 -2.99 2.49
CA GLY A 244 16.86 -3.38 1.14
C GLY A 244 16.06 -4.54 0.50
N ARG A 245 15.23 -5.27 1.26
CA ARG A 245 14.41 -6.39 0.74
C ARG A 245 13.08 -5.87 0.20
N VAL A 246 12.49 -4.93 0.94
CA VAL A 246 11.22 -4.28 0.62
C VAL A 246 11.50 -2.88 0.11
N ARG A 247 11.02 -2.56 -1.11
CA ARG A 247 10.95 -1.20 -1.63
C ARG A 247 9.54 -0.64 -1.50
N VAL A 248 9.38 0.44 -0.75
CA VAL A 248 8.13 1.20 -0.61
C VAL A 248 8.16 2.38 -1.57
N ALA A 249 7.21 2.45 -2.49
CA ALA A 249 7.07 3.58 -3.40
C ALA A 249 6.33 4.75 -2.72
N VAL A 250 6.85 5.98 -2.84
CA VAL A 250 6.17 7.21 -2.41
C VAL A 250 6.29 8.28 -3.49
N THR A 251 5.26 9.12 -3.64
CA THR A 251 5.31 10.24 -4.60
C THR A 251 5.73 11.51 -3.87
N GLN A 252 6.88 12.09 -4.23
CA GLN A 252 7.26 13.42 -3.74
C GLN A 252 6.51 14.51 -4.51
N VAL A 253 5.89 15.43 -3.77
CA VAL A 253 5.18 16.60 -4.29
C VAL A 253 6.18 17.71 -4.59
N LEU A 254 6.34 17.98 -5.88
CA LEU A 254 7.12 19.08 -6.47
C LEU A 254 6.32 19.64 -7.65
N TRP A 255 6.81 20.70 -8.31
CA TRP A 255 6.18 21.24 -9.54
C TRP A 255 5.98 20.18 -10.64
N ARG A 256 6.86 19.18 -10.70
CA ARG A 256 6.61 17.89 -11.35
C ARG A 256 6.72 16.80 -10.29
N PRO A 257 5.66 16.01 -10.00
CA PRO A 257 5.73 14.90 -9.07
C PRO A 257 6.87 13.94 -9.42
N ARG A 258 7.52 13.33 -8.42
CA ARG A 258 8.60 12.34 -8.61
C ARG A 258 8.34 11.08 -7.80
N GLY A 259 8.54 9.92 -8.41
CA GLY A 259 8.55 8.65 -7.69
C GLY A 259 9.86 8.49 -6.91
N LEU A 260 9.75 8.17 -5.62
CA LEU A 260 10.87 7.75 -4.78
C LEU A 260 10.67 6.30 -4.35
N LEU A 261 11.75 5.53 -4.37
CA LEU A 261 11.77 4.18 -3.80
C LEU A 261 12.52 4.24 -2.46
N VAL A 262 11.84 3.84 -1.39
CA VAL A 262 12.38 3.80 -0.03
C VAL A 262 12.63 2.34 0.33
N ASP A 263 13.88 1.99 0.55
CA ASP A 263 14.28 0.61 0.88
C ASP A 263 15.11 0.50 2.17
N GLN A 264 15.70 1.59 2.66
CA GLN A 264 16.31 1.68 3.99
C GLN A 264 15.38 2.40 4.98
N PHE A 265 15.19 1.79 6.14
CA PHE A 265 14.33 2.18 7.24
C PHE A 265 15.13 2.21 8.55
N ASP A 266 15.08 3.33 9.25
CA ASP A 266 15.91 3.59 10.43
C ASP A 266 15.28 3.04 11.73
N SER A 267 13.98 2.71 11.70
CA SER A 267 13.21 2.13 12.81
C SER A 267 11.87 1.56 12.32
N LYS A 268 11.16 0.80 13.18
CA LYS A 268 9.78 0.35 12.92
C LYS A 268 8.85 1.53 12.56
N GLU A 269 8.93 2.61 13.33
CA GLU A 269 8.11 3.81 13.10
C GLU A 269 8.46 4.49 11.75
N ASP A 270 9.73 4.50 11.34
CA ASP A 270 10.14 5.03 10.03
C ASP A 270 9.64 4.16 8.85
N LEU A 271 9.61 2.83 9.00
CA LEU A 271 8.93 1.94 8.05
C LEU A 271 7.42 2.20 7.99
N ILE A 272 6.75 2.28 9.15
CA ILE A 272 5.31 2.56 9.23
C ILE A 272 5.01 3.94 8.59
N ASN A 273 5.84 4.95 8.84
CA ASN A 273 5.74 6.25 8.16
C ASN A 273 5.88 6.13 6.65
N ALA A 274 6.82 5.32 6.14
CA ALA A 274 6.98 5.09 4.71
C ALA A 274 5.73 4.42 4.11
N VAL A 275 5.19 3.38 4.75
CA VAL A 275 3.99 2.67 4.30
C VAL A 275 2.74 3.56 4.36
N ILE A 276 2.52 4.30 5.46
CA ILE A 276 1.41 5.26 5.58
C ILE A 276 1.52 6.39 4.54
N THR A 277 2.74 6.85 4.24
CA THR A 277 2.98 7.83 3.16
C THR A 277 2.69 7.22 1.78
N SER A 278 3.10 5.97 1.57
CA SER A 278 2.84 5.20 0.35
C SER A 278 1.34 5.01 0.09
N SER A 279 0.52 4.98 1.14
CA SER A 279 -0.94 4.91 1.07
C SER A 279 -1.66 6.27 1.15
N PHE A 280 -0.93 7.40 1.18
CA PHE A 280 -1.52 8.72 1.48
C PHE A 280 -2.28 9.33 0.28
N ILE A 281 -3.49 8.85 0.02
CA ILE A 281 -4.38 9.41 -1.02
C ILE A 281 -4.95 10.75 -0.52
N PRO A 282 -4.68 11.88 -1.20
CA PRO A 282 -5.12 13.21 -0.76
C PRO A 282 -6.65 13.31 -0.66
N GLY A 283 -7.15 13.87 0.44
CA GLY A 283 -8.60 14.03 0.66
C GLY A 283 -9.35 12.75 1.07
N TYR A 284 -8.69 11.59 1.06
CA TYR A 284 -9.28 10.31 1.49
C TYR A 284 -8.74 9.88 2.87
N LEU A 285 -7.42 9.61 2.99
CA LEU A 285 -6.83 9.17 4.27
C LEU A 285 -6.80 10.27 5.35
N ALA A 286 -6.68 11.53 4.94
CA ALA A 286 -6.58 12.70 5.81
C ALA A 286 -7.07 13.97 5.06
N PRO A 287 -7.48 15.03 5.79
CA PRO A 287 -7.94 16.28 5.18
C PRO A 287 -6.79 17.14 4.64
N ARG A 288 -5.53 16.72 4.83
CA ARG A 288 -4.35 17.40 4.30
C ARG A 288 -4.08 16.91 2.86
N PRO A 289 -3.64 17.78 1.94
CA PRO A 289 -3.36 17.39 0.56
C PRO A 289 -2.07 16.57 0.40
N ALA A 290 -1.20 16.56 1.42
CA ALA A 290 0.03 15.78 1.48
C ALA A 290 0.49 15.57 2.93
N THR A 291 1.44 14.66 3.13
CA THR A 291 2.10 14.39 4.40
C THR A 291 3.60 14.68 4.33
N MET A 292 4.27 14.85 5.46
CA MET A 292 5.73 15.00 5.53
C MET A 292 6.38 13.65 5.80
N PHE A 293 7.28 13.23 4.92
CA PHE A 293 8.11 12.04 5.10
C PHE A 293 9.58 12.40 4.86
N ARG A 294 10.45 12.15 5.84
CA ARG A 294 11.89 12.46 5.79
C ARG A 294 12.21 13.85 5.22
N ASN A 295 11.54 14.88 5.76
CA ASN A 295 11.64 16.29 5.36
C ASN A 295 11.22 16.60 3.91
N ARG A 296 10.48 15.70 3.25
CA ARG A 296 9.88 15.88 1.92
C ARG A 296 8.36 15.88 2.03
N LEU A 297 7.70 16.71 1.23
CA LEU A 297 6.24 16.68 1.09
C LEU A 297 5.87 15.55 0.13
N CYS A 298 5.05 14.59 0.58
CA CYS A 298 4.77 13.34 -0.14
C CYS A 298 3.28 12.95 -0.10
N ILE A 299 2.89 12.11 -1.06
CA ILE A 299 1.55 11.50 -1.22
C ILE A 299 1.70 10.03 -1.67
N ASP A 300 0.57 9.34 -1.83
CA ASP A 300 0.46 7.93 -2.26
C ASP A 300 1.41 7.61 -3.43
N GLY A 301 2.14 6.50 -3.30
CA GLY A 301 3.12 6.07 -4.29
C GLY A 301 2.48 5.73 -5.63
N GLY A 302 1.23 5.26 -5.62
CA GLY A 302 0.49 4.77 -6.78
C GLY A 302 0.20 5.83 -7.84
N LEU A 303 0.33 7.12 -7.49
CA LEU A 303 0.20 8.22 -8.45
C LEU A 303 1.36 8.29 -9.45
N THR A 304 2.57 7.90 -9.05
CA THR A 304 3.76 7.87 -9.93
C THR A 304 4.26 6.45 -10.21
N LEU A 305 4.03 5.53 -9.28
CA LEU A 305 4.54 4.16 -9.27
C LEU A 305 3.41 3.23 -8.85
N PHE A 306 2.47 2.99 -9.76
CA PHE A 306 1.33 2.10 -9.51
C PHE A 306 1.77 0.67 -9.19
N ILE A 307 2.80 0.17 -9.89
CA ILE A 307 3.46 -1.12 -9.64
C ILE A 307 4.99 -0.93 -9.73
N PRO A 308 5.69 -0.64 -8.62
CA PRO A 308 7.10 -0.24 -8.62
C PRO A 308 8.08 -1.38 -8.94
N PRO A 309 9.31 -1.09 -9.40
CA PRO A 309 10.33 -2.10 -9.67
C PRO A 309 10.94 -2.70 -8.39
N THR A 310 11.35 -3.96 -8.45
CA THR A 310 12.16 -4.59 -7.39
C THR A 310 13.67 -4.41 -7.63
N SER A 311 14.52 -4.83 -6.69
CA SER A 311 15.98 -4.91 -6.86
C SER A 311 16.44 -6.13 -7.67
N ALA A 312 15.53 -7.04 -8.06
CA ALA A 312 15.88 -8.17 -8.91
C ALA A 312 15.94 -7.76 -10.39
N SER A 313 16.79 -8.46 -11.17
CA SER A 313 16.89 -8.27 -12.63
C SER A 313 15.65 -8.72 -13.43
N LYS A 314 14.66 -9.33 -12.77
CA LYS A 314 13.32 -9.62 -13.30
C LYS A 314 12.32 -9.38 -12.19
N THR A 315 11.18 -8.78 -12.51
CA THR A 315 10.09 -8.54 -11.56
C THR A 315 8.81 -9.17 -12.07
N VAL A 316 8.14 -9.98 -11.24
CA VAL A 316 6.75 -10.40 -11.48
C VAL A 316 5.84 -9.33 -10.89
N ARG A 317 5.01 -8.71 -11.74
CA ARG A 317 4.06 -7.66 -11.35
C ARG A 317 2.73 -8.29 -10.97
N VAL A 318 2.20 -7.91 -9.81
CA VAL A 318 0.93 -8.37 -9.23
C VAL A 318 -0.04 -7.20 -9.15
N CYS A 319 -1.21 -7.32 -9.76
CA CYS A 319 -2.25 -6.28 -9.76
C CYS A 319 -3.56 -6.80 -9.16
N ALA A 320 -4.18 -6.05 -8.23
CA ALA A 320 -5.48 -6.41 -7.66
C ALA A 320 -6.68 -6.07 -8.56
N PHE A 321 -6.45 -5.28 -9.61
CA PHE A 321 -7.42 -4.99 -10.66
C PHE A 321 -7.10 -5.79 -11.93
N PRO A 322 -8.08 -6.11 -12.78
CA PRO A 322 -7.82 -6.59 -14.13
C PRO A 322 -6.84 -5.65 -14.84
N ALA A 323 -5.69 -6.17 -15.29
CA ALA A 323 -4.69 -5.39 -16.01
C ALA A 323 -5.26 -4.84 -17.33
N SER A 324 -6.12 -5.64 -17.98
CA SER A 324 -6.93 -5.30 -19.15
C SER A 324 -7.76 -4.02 -18.96
N LEU A 325 -8.38 -3.84 -17.78
CA LEU A 325 -9.20 -2.68 -17.41
C LEU A 325 -8.36 -1.41 -17.25
N LEU A 326 -7.14 -1.54 -16.73
CA LEU A 326 -6.22 -0.42 -16.51
C LEU A 326 -5.31 -0.11 -17.71
N GLY A 327 -5.31 -0.97 -18.73
CA GLY A 327 -4.40 -0.87 -19.89
C GLY A 327 -2.94 -1.20 -19.57
N LEU A 328 -2.68 -1.85 -18.43
CA LEU A 328 -1.35 -2.19 -17.96
C LEU A 328 -0.75 -3.37 -18.73
N ARG A 329 0.58 -3.35 -18.91
CA ARG A 329 1.34 -4.39 -19.61
C ARG A 329 2.35 -5.06 -18.68
N GLY A 330 2.75 -6.28 -19.02
CA GLY A 330 3.73 -7.04 -18.24
C GLY A 330 3.26 -7.43 -16.84
N ILE A 331 1.95 -7.52 -16.61
CA ILE A 331 1.37 -8.03 -15.36
C ILE A 331 1.41 -9.55 -15.40
N GLY A 332 1.98 -10.17 -14.37
CA GLY A 332 2.06 -11.62 -14.24
C GLY A 332 0.83 -12.21 -13.57
N ILE A 333 0.43 -11.63 -12.43
CA ILE A 333 -0.70 -12.11 -11.62
C ILE A 333 -1.74 -11.00 -11.49
N SER A 334 -2.97 -11.28 -11.93
CA SER A 334 -4.13 -10.38 -11.77
C SER A 334 -5.45 -11.14 -11.98
N PRO A 335 -6.62 -10.53 -11.75
CA PRO A 335 -7.92 -11.13 -12.06
C PRO A 335 -8.11 -11.56 -13.53
N ASP A 336 -7.28 -11.08 -14.47
CA ASP A 336 -7.29 -11.56 -15.87
C ASP A 336 -6.79 -13.01 -16.00
N CYS A 337 -6.05 -13.54 -15.01
CA CYS A 337 -5.55 -14.92 -15.02
C CYS A 337 -6.70 -15.96 -14.97
N ASN A 338 -7.83 -15.61 -14.36
CA ASN A 338 -9.00 -16.47 -14.26
C ASN A 338 -10.28 -15.61 -14.25
N PRO A 339 -10.77 -15.18 -15.43
CA PRO A 339 -11.78 -14.13 -15.56
C PRO A 339 -13.21 -14.54 -15.15
N GLU A 340 -13.46 -15.80 -14.80
CA GLU A 340 -14.80 -16.29 -14.48
C GLU A 340 -15.28 -15.81 -13.09
N ASN A 341 -16.58 -15.51 -13.01
CA ASN A 341 -17.28 -15.11 -11.77
C ASN A 341 -16.63 -13.93 -11.02
N ARG A 342 -16.02 -12.99 -11.76
CA ARG A 342 -15.35 -11.81 -11.21
C ARG A 342 -16.29 -10.64 -10.96
N ALA A 343 -15.94 -9.86 -9.93
CA ALA A 343 -16.56 -8.58 -9.67
C ALA A 343 -16.26 -7.59 -10.82
N THR A 344 -17.23 -6.74 -11.13
CA THR A 344 -17.06 -5.68 -12.14
C THR A 344 -16.02 -4.65 -11.70
N GLY A 345 -15.40 -3.95 -12.67
CA GLY A 345 -14.48 -2.86 -12.36
C GLY A 345 -15.06 -1.81 -11.41
N ARG A 346 -16.35 -1.44 -11.54
CA ARG A 346 -17.04 -0.53 -10.62
C ARG A 346 -17.09 -1.08 -9.19
N GLN A 347 -17.38 -2.36 -9.00
CA GLN A 347 -17.38 -2.99 -7.67
C GLN A 347 -15.97 -2.99 -7.06
N LEU A 348 -14.94 -3.33 -7.84
CA LEU A 348 -13.55 -3.30 -7.37
C LEU A 348 -13.10 -1.88 -6.99
N PHE A 349 -13.43 -0.85 -7.78
CA PHE A 349 -13.11 0.54 -7.42
C PHE A 349 -13.87 1.00 -6.18
N ASN A 350 -15.15 0.64 -6.03
CA ASN A 350 -15.90 0.93 -4.82
C ASN A 350 -15.26 0.27 -3.58
N TRP A 351 -14.92 -1.03 -3.66
CA TRP A 351 -14.27 -1.77 -2.57
C TRP A 351 -12.80 -1.39 -2.33
N ALA A 352 -12.16 -0.66 -3.23
CA ALA A 352 -10.86 -0.04 -2.98
C ALA A 352 -10.98 1.23 -2.11
N LEU A 353 -12.14 1.90 -2.15
CA LEU A 353 -12.41 3.21 -1.53
C LEU A 353 -13.35 3.15 -0.31
N GLU A 354 -14.11 2.08 -0.14
CA GLU A 354 -14.90 1.83 1.06
C GLU A 354 -14.81 0.34 1.43
N PRO A 355 -14.72 0.00 2.73
CA PRO A 355 -14.54 -1.38 3.18
C PRO A 355 -15.73 -2.27 2.79
N ALA A 356 -15.46 -3.33 2.05
CA ALA A 356 -16.44 -4.37 1.75
C ALA A 356 -16.83 -5.18 3.01
N ASP A 357 -17.89 -5.98 2.92
CA ASP A 357 -18.27 -6.95 3.96
C ASP A 357 -17.25 -8.09 4.08
N ASP A 358 -17.18 -8.73 5.24
CA ASP A 358 -16.10 -9.67 5.57
C ASP A 358 -16.06 -10.89 4.64
N GLU A 359 -17.21 -11.34 4.14
CA GLU A 359 -17.34 -12.40 3.14
C GLU A 359 -16.72 -12.02 1.78
N ILE A 360 -16.79 -10.72 1.42
CA ILE A 360 -16.13 -10.20 0.21
C ILE A 360 -14.62 -10.10 0.44
N LEU A 361 -14.18 -9.73 1.65
CA LEU A 361 -12.75 -9.70 1.99
C LEU A 361 -12.13 -11.11 1.95
N ASP A 362 -12.83 -12.13 2.48
CA ASP A 362 -12.44 -13.53 2.34
C ASP A 362 -12.42 -13.95 0.87
N ARG A 363 -13.46 -13.62 0.10
CA ARG A 363 -13.52 -13.97 -1.32
C ARG A 363 -12.39 -13.32 -2.12
N LEU A 364 -12.02 -12.07 -1.83
CA LEU A 364 -10.88 -11.41 -2.46
C LEU A 364 -9.57 -12.15 -2.18
N PHE A 365 -9.37 -12.64 -0.95
CA PHE A 365 -8.21 -13.48 -0.58
C PHE A 365 -8.19 -14.80 -1.36
N GLU A 366 -9.31 -15.54 -1.40
CA GLU A 366 -9.42 -16.78 -2.19
C GLU A 366 -9.09 -16.53 -3.67
N LEU A 367 -9.66 -15.48 -4.27
CA LEU A 367 -9.44 -15.15 -5.68
C LEU A 367 -7.98 -14.79 -5.97
N GLY A 368 -7.31 -14.09 -5.05
CA GLY A 368 -5.87 -13.81 -5.16
C GLY A 368 -5.01 -15.07 -5.12
N TYR A 369 -5.33 -16.02 -4.24
CA TYR A 369 -4.65 -17.32 -4.19
C TYR A 369 -4.84 -18.10 -5.50
N LEU A 370 -6.08 -18.15 -6.02
CA LEU A 370 -6.41 -18.88 -7.25
C LEU A 370 -5.74 -18.26 -8.50
N ASP A 371 -5.66 -16.94 -8.60
CA ASP A 371 -4.98 -16.27 -9.72
C ASP A 371 -3.47 -16.53 -9.73
N ALA A 372 -2.86 -16.51 -8.53
CA ALA A 372 -1.47 -16.89 -8.35
C ALA A 372 -1.23 -18.38 -8.69
N ALA A 373 -2.21 -19.25 -8.41
CA ALA A 373 -2.15 -20.66 -8.77
C ALA A 373 -2.15 -20.87 -10.30
N VAL A 374 -3.08 -20.25 -11.03
CA VAL A 374 -3.12 -20.32 -12.52
C VAL A 374 -1.84 -19.76 -13.15
N TRP A 375 -1.29 -18.68 -12.60
CA TRP A 375 0.02 -18.18 -13.02
C TRP A 375 1.14 -19.20 -12.73
N GLY A 376 1.15 -19.82 -11.55
CA GLY A 376 2.14 -20.80 -11.13
C GLY A 376 2.13 -22.10 -11.95
N GLU A 377 0.98 -22.54 -12.44
CA GLU A 377 0.87 -23.68 -13.38
C GLU A 377 1.62 -23.42 -14.69
N GLN A 378 1.57 -22.19 -15.18
CA GLN A 378 2.28 -21.76 -16.40
C GLN A 378 3.75 -21.42 -16.15
N ASN A 379 4.14 -21.22 -14.88
CA ASN A 379 5.45 -20.72 -14.48
C ASN A 379 6.04 -21.56 -13.31
N PRO A 380 6.38 -22.85 -13.51
CA PRO A 380 6.86 -23.73 -12.42
C PRO A 380 8.04 -23.15 -11.65
N VAL A 381 8.05 -23.30 -10.32
CA VAL A 381 8.98 -22.64 -9.41
C VAL A 381 10.45 -22.92 -9.73
N GLU A 382 10.77 -24.13 -10.18
CA GLU A 382 12.12 -24.58 -10.54
C GLU A 382 12.66 -23.85 -11.79
N ASN A 383 11.78 -23.41 -12.68
CA ASN A 383 12.12 -22.67 -13.89
C ASN A 383 12.16 -21.15 -13.66
N VAL A 384 11.48 -20.67 -12.63
CA VAL A 384 11.32 -19.24 -12.31
C VAL A 384 12.37 -18.76 -11.32
N VAL A 385 12.53 -19.47 -10.20
CA VAL A 385 13.34 -19.01 -9.06
C VAL A 385 14.80 -19.40 -9.26
N VAL A 386 15.60 -18.42 -9.68
CA VAL A 386 17.04 -18.56 -9.83
C VAL A 386 17.74 -18.00 -8.60
N GLU A 387 18.40 -18.89 -7.85
CA GLU A 387 19.30 -18.51 -6.75
C GLU A 387 20.65 -18.10 -7.33
N ARG A 388 20.98 -16.81 -7.28
CA ARG A 388 22.32 -16.34 -7.60
C ARG A 388 23.22 -16.51 -6.39
N SER A 389 24.04 -17.56 -6.40
CA SER A 389 25.23 -17.64 -5.55
C SER A 389 26.13 -16.43 -5.82
N PRO A 390 26.80 -15.86 -4.79
CA PRO A 390 27.73 -14.78 -5.00
C PRO A 390 28.86 -15.26 -5.91
N LEU A 391 29.27 -14.41 -6.86
CA LEU A 391 30.46 -14.63 -7.66
C LEU A 391 31.66 -14.69 -6.70
N VAL A 392 32.12 -15.90 -6.39
CA VAL A 392 33.45 -16.11 -5.84
C VAL A 392 34.42 -15.56 -6.87
N GLY A 393 34.99 -14.39 -6.59
CA GLY A 393 36.00 -13.81 -7.44
C GLY A 393 37.18 -14.76 -7.49
N ASN A 394 37.33 -15.47 -8.60
CA ASN A 394 38.56 -16.19 -8.92
C ASN A 394 39.68 -15.18 -9.14
N GLY A 395 40.24 -14.69 -8.02
CA GLY A 395 41.50 -13.98 -7.94
C GLY A 395 42.65 -14.94 -8.25
N SER A 396 42.68 -15.42 -9.48
CA SER A 396 43.78 -16.19 -10.05
C SER A 396 44.31 -15.39 -11.25
N ALA A 397 45.05 -14.33 -10.93
CA ALA A 397 45.92 -13.61 -11.84
C ALA A 397 47.33 -13.67 -11.24
N LYS A 398 48.30 -13.99 -12.11
CA LYS A 398 49.69 -14.32 -11.78
C LYS A 398 50.53 -13.12 -11.39
#